data_AF-A0A163ERD0-F1
#
_entry.id   AF-A0A163ERD0-F1
#
_cell.length_a   1.000
_cell.length_b   1.000
_cell.length_c   1.000
_cell.angle_alpha   90.00
_cell.angle_beta   90.00
_cell.angle_gamma   90.00
#
_symmetry.space_group_name_H-M   'P 1'
#
loop_
_entity.id
_entity.type
_entity.pdbx_description
1 polymer ?
#
loop_
_entity_poly.entity_id
_entity_poly.type
_entity_poly.pdbx_seq_one_letter_code
_entity_poly.pdbx_strand_id
1 'polypeptide(L)'
;MRLKILVPAVALLLLIGGVGVSAAPNSNNGIPKQLAELQTTVSNLVIEVKDLLTLKDEVKSLKDELAVANTTISEQQTEIDSMKQLNEKLLSKFTQNERGDLYFEDKLIVKKDIEAPEAISNLRVVNATPSKVKITFDPSISTDIANYRIELGHVMDGEITTHDIGTNTEYVFTGLNLSNPDPNYYVKVIAIDGHDNASDSTDEYFEVIPHIPPVLANAHVQWGTYKSGVELWIGDIKYADSFDVYVDGELLTTFQGNEGYYFLDNVPRNTKYVIKLVAKNKYGTSEKDFNISL
;
A
#
# COMPACT_ATOMS: atom_id res chain seq x y z
N MET A 1 7.33 0.39 72.98
CA MET A 1 7.96 0.93 74.22
C MET A 1 7.09 0.79 75.48
N ARG A 2 5.79 0.40 75.41
CA ARG A 2 4.91 0.26 76.60
C ARG A 2 4.93 -1.10 77.32
N LEU A 3 5.47 -2.16 76.71
CA LEU A 3 5.43 -3.53 77.27
C LEU A 3 6.38 -3.74 78.47
N LYS A 4 7.46 -2.94 78.60
CA LYS A 4 8.46 -3.11 79.67
C LYS A 4 7.96 -2.70 81.07
N ILE A 5 6.86 -1.95 81.17
CA ILE A 5 6.37 -1.41 82.44
C ILE A 5 5.26 -2.31 83.05
N LEU A 6 4.57 -3.14 82.25
CA LEU A 6 3.41 -3.90 82.71
C LEU A 6 3.76 -5.26 83.35
N VAL A 7 4.85 -5.91 82.91
CA VAL A 7 5.24 -7.25 83.38
C VAL A 7 5.55 -7.31 84.88
N PRO A 8 6.26 -6.33 85.49
CA PRO A 8 6.50 -6.35 86.94
C PRO A 8 5.22 -6.15 87.77
N ALA A 9 4.25 -5.37 87.27
CA ALA A 9 3.03 -5.03 88.02
C ALA A 9 2.05 -6.21 88.12
N VAL A 10 1.94 -7.03 87.07
CA VAL A 10 1.08 -8.23 87.07
C VAL A 10 1.70 -9.38 87.89
N ALA A 11 3.03 -9.53 87.84
CA ALA A 11 3.74 -10.51 88.67
C ALA A 11 3.65 -10.18 90.17
N LEU A 12 3.63 -8.90 90.52
CA LEU A 12 3.48 -8.46 91.91
C LEU A 12 2.06 -8.71 92.45
N LEU A 13 1.01 -8.69 91.62
CA LEU A 13 -0.36 -8.95 92.07
C LEU A 13 -0.68 -10.46 92.22
N LEU A 14 -0.08 -11.33 91.41
CA LEU A 14 -0.24 -12.79 91.55
C LEU A 14 0.39 -13.33 92.85
N LEU A 15 1.41 -12.67 93.41
CA LEU A 15 1.98 -13.02 94.71
C LEU A 15 1.10 -12.63 95.91
N ILE A 16 0.18 -11.69 95.75
CA ILE A 16 -0.65 -11.16 96.87
C ILE A 16 -1.94 -11.99 97.07
N GLY A 17 -2.36 -12.77 96.06
CA GLY A 17 -3.57 -13.61 96.13
C GLY A 17 -3.50 -14.85 97.04
N GLY A 18 -2.35 -15.13 97.66
CA GLY A 18 -2.15 -16.28 98.55
C GLY A 18 -2.34 -16.00 100.06
N VAL A 19 -2.61 -14.75 100.45
CA VAL A 19 -2.74 -14.40 101.87
C VAL A 19 -4.19 -14.56 102.32
N GLY A 20 -4.47 -15.67 103.01
CA GLY A 20 -5.76 -15.90 103.66
C GLY A 20 -6.02 -14.86 104.75
N VAL A 21 -6.90 -13.91 104.46
CA VAL A 21 -7.36 -12.92 105.45
C VAL A 21 -8.53 -13.52 106.22
N SER A 22 -8.28 -13.93 107.47
CA SER A 22 -9.31 -14.36 108.41
C SER A 22 -10.22 -13.20 108.80
N ALA A 23 -11.53 -13.44 108.79
CA ALA A 23 -12.58 -12.46 108.98
C ALA A 23 -12.57 -11.78 110.37
N ALA A 24 -12.71 -10.45 110.37
CA ALA A 24 -13.27 -9.67 111.47
C ALA A 24 -14.49 -8.89 110.94
N PRO A 25 -15.65 -8.89 111.62
CA PRO A 25 -16.85 -8.24 111.11
C PRO A 25 -16.91 -6.80 111.62
N ASN A 26 -16.59 -5.81 110.79
CA ASN A 26 -17.08 -4.45 111.01
C ASN A 26 -17.09 -3.56 109.74
N SER A 27 -18.29 -3.07 109.41
CA SER A 27 -18.62 -1.84 108.67
C SER A 27 -17.65 -1.29 107.61
N ASN A 28 -17.42 -2.00 106.50
CA ASN A 28 -16.87 -1.33 105.31
C ASN A 28 -17.31 -2.01 103.99
N ASN A 29 -18.54 -1.69 103.55
CA ASN A 29 -19.11 -2.13 102.27
C ASN A 29 -18.34 -1.66 101.01
N GLY A 30 -17.22 -0.93 101.15
CA GLY A 30 -16.41 -0.45 100.02
C GLY A 30 -15.26 -1.37 99.59
N ILE A 31 -14.72 -2.19 100.49
CA ILE A 31 -13.52 -3.00 100.23
C ILE A 31 -13.80 -4.18 99.27
N PRO A 32 -14.90 -4.95 99.41
CA PRO A 32 -15.20 -6.04 98.48
C PRO A 32 -15.45 -5.57 97.05
N LYS A 33 -16.02 -4.36 96.88
CA LYS A 33 -16.30 -3.77 95.56
C LYS A 33 -15.02 -3.34 94.84
N GLN A 34 -14.11 -2.65 95.52
CA GLN A 34 -12.82 -2.25 94.96
C GLN A 34 -11.95 -3.46 94.58
N LEU A 35 -12.02 -4.54 95.37
CA LEU A 35 -11.31 -5.79 95.07
C LEU A 35 -11.87 -6.48 93.81
N ALA A 36 -13.20 -6.50 93.62
CA ALA A 36 -13.84 -7.05 92.42
C ALA A 36 -13.52 -6.23 91.16
N GLU A 37 -13.50 -4.90 91.25
CA GLU A 37 -13.10 -4.00 90.16
C GLU A 37 -11.62 -4.20 89.78
N LEU A 38 -10.74 -4.39 90.77
CA LEU A 38 -9.33 -4.69 90.55
C LEU A 38 -9.14 -6.08 89.90
N GLN A 39 -9.84 -7.11 90.36
CA GLN A 39 -9.80 -8.45 89.76
C GLN A 39 -10.27 -8.45 88.30
N THR A 40 -11.32 -7.69 87.99
CA THR A 40 -11.82 -7.51 86.62
C THR A 40 -10.77 -6.80 85.75
N THR A 41 -10.18 -5.73 86.26
CA THR A 41 -9.13 -4.97 85.56
C THR A 41 -7.91 -5.84 85.26
N VAL A 42 -7.45 -6.62 86.25
CA VAL A 42 -6.33 -7.55 86.07
C VAL A 42 -6.66 -8.63 85.04
N SER A 43 -7.87 -9.17 85.06
CA SER A 43 -8.30 -10.20 84.11
C SER A 43 -8.28 -9.66 82.67
N ASN A 44 -8.76 -8.44 82.45
CA ASN A 44 -8.72 -7.77 81.15
C ASN A 44 -7.27 -7.53 80.69
N LEU A 45 -6.39 -7.06 81.58
CA LEU A 45 -4.96 -6.86 81.26
C LEU A 45 -4.26 -8.19 80.91
N VAL A 46 -4.62 -9.29 81.57
CA VAL A 46 -4.08 -10.63 81.23
C VAL A 46 -4.52 -11.07 79.83
N ILE A 47 -5.76 -10.77 79.42
CA ILE A 47 -6.24 -11.04 78.06
C ILE A 47 -5.45 -10.19 77.05
N GLU A 48 -5.33 -8.88 77.27
CA GLU A 48 -4.57 -7.98 76.39
C GLU A 48 -3.10 -8.42 76.23
N VAL A 49 -2.46 -8.86 77.32
CA VAL A 49 -1.07 -9.36 77.27
C VAL A 49 -0.97 -10.64 76.44
N LYS A 50 -1.94 -11.55 76.53
CA LYS A 50 -1.98 -12.77 75.70
C LYS A 50 -2.16 -12.44 74.22
N ASP A 51 -3.03 -11.49 73.90
CA ASP A 51 -3.25 -11.03 72.52
C ASP A 51 -1.97 -10.37 71.96
N LEU A 52 -1.27 -9.57 72.76
CA LEU A 52 0.01 -8.96 72.37
C LEU A 52 1.12 -9.98 72.15
N LEU A 53 1.16 -11.05 72.93
CA LEU A 53 2.11 -12.15 72.73
C LEU A 53 1.79 -12.90 71.43
N THR A 54 0.51 -13.17 71.17
CA THR A 54 0.05 -13.81 69.93
C THR A 54 0.42 -12.96 68.71
N LEU A 55 0.14 -11.65 68.75
CA LEU A 55 0.51 -10.71 67.69
C LEU A 55 2.02 -10.65 67.45
N LYS A 56 2.83 -10.74 68.52
CA LYS A 56 4.29 -10.76 68.40
C LYS A 56 4.77 -12.00 67.64
N ASP A 57 4.17 -13.16 67.92
CA ASP A 57 4.50 -14.41 67.24
C ASP A 57 4.05 -14.39 65.78
N GLU A 58 2.87 -13.82 65.48
CA GLU A 58 2.42 -13.56 64.10
C GLU A 58 3.37 -12.63 63.34
N VAL A 59 3.78 -11.51 63.94
CA VAL A 59 4.75 -10.58 63.33
C VAL A 59 6.09 -11.26 63.08
N LYS A 60 6.50 -12.20 63.94
CA LYS A 60 7.70 -13.00 63.72
C LYS A 60 7.52 -13.93 62.52
N SER A 61 6.39 -14.66 62.45
CA SER A 61 6.07 -15.55 61.31
C SER A 61 6.07 -14.78 59.99
N LEU A 62 5.41 -13.62 59.94
CA LEU A 62 5.37 -12.77 58.74
C LEU A 62 6.74 -12.26 58.31
N LYS A 63 7.65 -12.00 59.27
CA LYS A 63 9.03 -11.62 58.94
C LYS A 63 9.81 -12.77 58.33
N ASP A 64 9.61 -13.98 58.86
CA ASP A 64 10.27 -15.18 58.34
C ASP A 64 9.74 -15.50 56.92
N GLU A 65 8.42 -15.39 56.69
CA GLU A 65 7.80 -15.51 55.37
C GLU A 65 8.30 -14.45 54.37
N LEU A 66 8.39 -13.19 54.79
CA LEU A 66 8.93 -12.11 53.96
C LEU A 66 10.40 -12.35 53.60
N ALA A 67 11.20 -12.89 54.52
CA ALA A 67 12.58 -13.24 54.25
C ALA A 67 12.68 -14.33 53.18
N VAL A 68 11.86 -15.39 53.28
CA VAL A 68 11.79 -16.46 52.27
C VAL A 68 11.34 -15.89 50.92
N ALA A 69 10.30 -15.06 50.89
CA ALA A 69 9.80 -14.44 49.66
C ALA A 69 10.86 -13.58 48.97
N ASN A 70 11.63 -12.78 49.73
CA ASN A 70 12.71 -11.97 49.19
C ASN A 70 13.83 -12.83 48.58
N THR A 71 14.17 -13.95 49.21
CA THR A 71 15.12 -14.92 48.63
C THR A 71 14.62 -15.49 47.31
N THR A 72 13.37 -15.96 47.27
CA THR A 72 12.75 -16.50 46.05
C THR A 72 12.70 -15.47 44.92
N ILE A 73 12.36 -14.20 45.21
CA ILE A 73 12.35 -13.12 44.22
C ILE A 73 13.77 -12.89 43.64
N SER A 74 14.79 -12.92 44.50
CA SER A 74 16.18 -12.76 44.06
C SER A 74 16.66 -13.90 43.16
N GLU A 75 16.25 -15.13 43.45
CA GLU A 75 16.53 -16.31 42.61
C GLU A 75 15.85 -16.20 41.25
N GLN A 76 14.56 -15.86 41.22
CA GLN A 76 13.81 -15.63 39.98
C GLN A 76 14.40 -14.50 39.14
N GLN A 77 14.86 -13.42 39.77
CA GLN A 77 15.50 -12.31 39.07
C GLN A 77 16.81 -12.75 38.40
N THR A 78 17.59 -13.60 39.07
CA THR A 78 18.84 -14.17 38.51
C THR A 78 18.56 -15.06 37.29
N GLU A 79 17.48 -15.85 37.34
CA GLU A 79 17.03 -16.67 36.21
C GLU A 79 16.58 -15.80 35.03
N ILE A 80 15.79 -14.76 35.27
CA ILE A 80 15.36 -13.79 34.25
C ILE A 80 16.56 -13.15 33.55
N ASP A 81 17.57 -12.72 34.31
CA ASP A 81 18.75 -12.08 33.73
C ASP A 81 19.61 -13.08 32.95
N SER A 82 19.67 -14.34 33.39
CA SER A 82 20.31 -15.43 32.64
C SER A 82 19.60 -15.70 31.29
N MET A 83 18.27 -15.69 31.28
CA MET A 83 17.48 -15.85 30.04
C MET A 83 17.69 -14.67 29.07
N LYS A 84 17.77 -13.44 29.59
CA LYS A 84 18.08 -12.26 28.76
C LYS A 84 19.44 -12.37 28.10
N GLN A 85 20.47 -12.73 28.87
CA GLN A 85 21.83 -12.94 28.33
C GLN A 85 21.86 -14.04 27.27
N LEU A 86 21.10 -15.12 27.47
CA LEU A 86 20.98 -16.19 26.47
C LEU A 86 20.32 -15.67 25.18
N ASN A 87 19.24 -14.90 25.28
CA ASN A 87 18.55 -14.33 24.13
C ASN A 87 19.45 -13.36 23.35
N GLU A 88 20.16 -12.48 24.05
CA GLU A 88 21.14 -11.56 23.42
C GLU A 88 22.24 -12.35 22.70
N LYS A 89 22.77 -13.40 23.34
CA LYS A 89 23.77 -14.29 22.74
C LYS A 89 23.24 -15.08 21.54
N LEU A 90 21.96 -15.46 21.53
CA LEU A 90 21.34 -16.13 20.38
C LEU A 90 21.12 -15.14 19.23
N LEU A 91 20.63 -13.94 19.54
CA LEU A 91 20.39 -12.91 18.54
C LEU A 91 21.69 -12.45 17.87
N SER A 92 22.78 -12.33 18.63
CA SER A 92 24.10 -11.97 18.09
C SER A 92 24.70 -13.01 17.15
N LYS A 93 24.16 -14.25 17.12
CA LYS A 93 24.58 -15.29 16.18
C LYS A 93 23.92 -15.15 14.80
N PHE A 94 22.86 -14.34 14.70
CA PHE A 94 22.27 -14.01 13.41
C PHE A 94 23.07 -12.89 12.75
N THR A 95 23.47 -13.10 11.51
CA THR A 95 24.12 -12.08 10.68
C THR A 95 23.45 -12.02 9.32
N GLN A 96 23.49 -10.86 8.68
CA GLN A 96 22.99 -10.65 7.32
C GLN A 96 24.12 -10.08 6.47
N ASN A 97 24.31 -10.61 5.26
CA ASN A 97 25.28 -10.06 4.32
C ASN A 97 24.67 -8.90 3.49
N GLU A 98 25.49 -8.24 2.66
CA GLU A 98 25.03 -7.13 1.80
C GLU A 98 23.95 -7.53 0.79
N ARG A 99 23.89 -8.82 0.42
CA ARG A 99 22.85 -9.35 -0.46
C ARG A 99 21.52 -9.60 0.26
N GLY A 100 21.51 -9.55 1.59
CA GLY A 100 20.33 -9.84 2.41
C GLY A 100 20.19 -11.30 2.83
N ASP A 101 21.17 -12.17 2.53
CA ASP A 101 21.18 -13.55 3.00
C ASP A 101 21.31 -13.60 4.52
N LEU A 102 20.52 -14.45 5.18
CA LEU A 102 20.51 -14.60 6.63
C LEU A 102 21.35 -15.82 7.03
N TYR A 103 22.24 -15.62 8.00
CA TYR A 103 23.10 -16.65 8.56
C TYR A 103 22.83 -16.83 10.05
N PHE A 104 23.05 -18.04 10.56
CA PHE A 104 23.12 -18.36 11.98
C PHE A 104 24.43 -19.10 12.25
N GLU A 105 25.31 -18.53 13.09
CA GLU A 105 26.67 -19.08 13.33
C GLU A 105 27.42 -19.35 12.01
N ASP A 106 27.45 -18.35 11.13
CA ASP A 106 28.11 -18.42 9.81
C ASP A 106 27.53 -19.47 8.85
N LYS A 107 26.42 -20.12 9.21
CA LYS A 107 25.68 -21.04 8.33
C LYS A 107 24.51 -20.32 7.69
N LEU A 108 24.44 -20.37 6.37
CA LEU A 108 23.32 -19.82 5.60
C LEU A 108 22.02 -20.54 6.01
N ILE A 109 21.03 -19.78 6.47
CA ILE A 109 19.70 -20.29 6.83
C ILE A 109 18.61 -19.81 5.88
N VAL A 110 18.76 -18.62 5.31
CA VAL A 110 17.88 -18.10 4.27
C VAL A 110 18.74 -17.46 3.19
N LYS A 111 18.67 -18.02 1.98
CA LYS A 111 19.24 -17.39 0.79
C LYS A 111 18.19 -16.42 0.25
N LYS A 112 18.55 -15.15 0.11
CA LYS A 112 17.66 -14.20 -0.56
C LYS A 112 17.68 -14.50 -2.05
N ASP A 113 16.50 -14.62 -2.62
CA ASP A 113 16.37 -14.67 -4.06
C ASP A 113 16.58 -13.29 -4.66
N ILE A 114 17.45 -13.23 -5.64
CA ILE A 114 17.82 -12.02 -6.37
C ILE A 114 17.89 -12.28 -7.88
N GLU A 115 17.55 -13.50 -8.30
CA GLU A 115 17.62 -13.90 -9.69
C GLU A 115 16.31 -13.46 -10.35
N ALA A 116 16.41 -12.47 -11.23
CA ALA A 116 15.25 -12.01 -11.98
C ALA A 116 14.72 -13.12 -12.89
N PRO A 117 13.39 -13.17 -13.13
CA PRO A 117 12.83 -14.08 -14.10
C PRO A 117 13.32 -13.75 -15.52
N GLU A 118 13.27 -14.75 -16.40
CA GLU A 118 13.42 -14.53 -17.83
C GLU A 118 12.28 -13.65 -18.36
N ALA A 119 12.57 -12.86 -19.39
CA ALA A 119 11.56 -12.06 -20.07
C ALA A 119 10.53 -12.95 -20.79
N ILE A 120 9.36 -12.37 -21.08
CA ILE A 120 8.35 -13.00 -21.94
C ILE A 120 8.85 -13.14 -23.38
N SER A 121 8.11 -13.86 -24.22
CA SER A 121 8.43 -13.96 -25.64
C SER A 121 7.21 -13.73 -26.53
N ASN A 122 7.44 -13.52 -27.83
CA ASN A 122 6.36 -13.36 -28.82
C ASN A 122 5.31 -12.29 -28.45
N LEU A 123 5.76 -11.16 -27.90
CA LEU A 123 4.89 -10.00 -27.66
C LEU A 123 4.30 -9.50 -28.97
N ARG A 124 2.99 -9.30 -28.99
CA ARG A 124 2.24 -8.84 -30.16
C ARG A 124 1.15 -7.87 -29.73
N VAL A 125 0.98 -6.83 -30.54
CA VAL A 125 -0.18 -5.95 -30.50
C VAL A 125 -1.22 -6.45 -31.49
N VAL A 126 -2.46 -6.62 -31.01
CA VAL A 126 -3.59 -7.13 -31.77
C VAL A 126 -4.71 -6.10 -31.74
N ASN A 127 -5.23 -5.69 -32.90
CA ASN A 127 -6.37 -4.78 -33.02
C ASN A 127 -6.19 -3.45 -32.26
N ALA A 128 -5.09 -2.75 -32.53
CA ALA A 128 -4.88 -1.38 -32.06
C ALA A 128 -5.82 -0.40 -32.77
N THR A 129 -6.51 0.42 -31.98
CA THR A 129 -7.43 1.46 -32.42
C THR A 129 -7.25 2.68 -31.51
N PRO A 130 -7.74 3.88 -31.89
CA PRO A 130 -7.57 5.07 -31.07
C PRO A 130 -8.14 5.03 -29.65
N SER A 131 -9.06 4.11 -29.36
CA SER A 131 -9.68 3.95 -28.04
C SER A 131 -9.35 2.63 -27.33
N LYS A 132 -8.62 1.73 -28.00
CA LYS A 132 -8.41 0.36 -27.53
C LYS A 132 -7.15 -0.27 -28.12
N VAL A 133 -6.35 -0.93 -27.30
CA VAL A 133 -5.20 -1.74 -27.72
C VAL A 133 -5.27 -3.08 -27.01
N LYS A 134 -5.30 -4.20 -27.75
CA LYS A 134 -5.13 -5.53 -27.18
C LYS A 134 -3.69 -5.99 -27.40
N ILE A 135 -3.11 -6.66 -26.41
CA ILE A 135 -1.81 -7.31 -26.52
C ILE A 135 -1.89 -8.76 -26.11
N THR A 136 -0.96 -9.56 -26.63
CA THR A 136 -0.80 -10.98 -26.31
C THR A 136 0.68 -11.33 -26.32
N PHE A 137 1.10 -12.27 -25.49
CA PHE A 137 2.48 -12.78 -25.47
C PHE A 137 2.52 -14.24 -25.00
N ASP A 138 3.67 -14.89 -25.21
CA ASP A 138 3.97 -16.17 -24.59
C ASP A 138 4.60 -15.91 -23.21
N PRO A 139 4.19 -16.68 -22.18
CA PRO A 139 4.67 -16.47 -20.82
C PRO A 139 6.18 -16.65 -20.71
N SER A 140 6.76 -16.08 -19.66
CA SER A 140 8.14 -16.37 -19.27
C SER A 140 8.32 -17.88 -19.00
N ILE A 141 9.53 -18.38 -19.24
CA ILE A 141 9.90 -19.76 -18.93
C ILE A 141 10.20 -19.97 -17.44
N SER A 142 10.35 -18.89 -16.66
CA SER A 142 10.55 -18.98 -15.21
C SER A 142 9.33 -19.58 -14.53
N THR A 143 9.56 -20.38 -13.49
CA THR A 143 8.50 -21.14 -12.82
C THR A 143 7.82 -20.40 -11.66
N ASP A 144 8.33 -19.25 -11.29
CA ASP A 144 8.02 -18.48 -10.08
C ASP A 144 7.44 -17.10 -10.37
N ILE A 145 6.94 -16.89 -11.59
CA ILE A 145 6.22 -15.66 -11.97
C ILE A 145 5.01 -15.45 -11.06
N ALA A 146 4.99 -14.30 -10.39
CA ALA A 146 3.86 -13.84 -9.61
C ALA A 146 2.97 -12.86 -10.39
N ASN A 147 3.56 -12.07 -11.30
CA ASN A 147 2.85 -11.01 -12.01
C ASN A 147 3.54 -10.65 -13.34
N TYR A 148 2.75 -10.12 -14.28
CA TYR A 148 3.24 -9.35 -15.43
C TYR A 148 2.81 -7.89 -15.30
N ARG A 149 3.77 -6.99 -15.52
CA ARG A 149 3.54 -5.56 -15.64
C ARG A 149 3.56 -5.16 -17.11
N ILE A 150 2.56 -4.41 -17.52
CA ILE A 150 2.42 -3.93 -18.89
C ILE A 150 2.41 -2.41 -18.89
N GLU A 151 3.22 -1.82 -19.75
CA GLU A 151 3.32 -0.38 -19.94
C GLU A 151 2.96 -0.03 -21.38
N LEU A 152 1.98 0.84 -21.58
CA LEU A 152 1.65 1.43 -22.87
C LEU A 152 2.14 2.87 -22.87
N GLY A 153 3.00 3.24 -23.83
CA GLY A 153 3.49 4.60 -23.95
C GLY A 153 3.48 5.13 -25.38
N HIS A 154 3.50 6.44 -25.51
CA HIS A 154 3.69 7.13 -26.78
C HIS A 154 5.17 7.45 -27.00
N VAL A 155 5.66 7.29 -28.23
CA VAL A 155 7.10 7.34 -28.52
C VAL A 155 7.70 8.74 -28.30
N MET A 156 6.91 9.81 -28.47
CA MET A 156 7.44 11.18 -28.48
C MET A 156 7.19 12.00 -27.22
N ASP A 157 6.07 11.81 -26.51
CA ASP A 157 5.72 12.61 -25.32
C ASP A 157 5.98 11.88 -24.00
N GLY A 158 6.23 10.57 -24.04
CA GLY A 158 6.58 9.76 -22.87
C GLY A 158 5.46 9.57 -21.86
N GLU A 159 4.19 9.85 -22.19
CA GLU A 159 3.08 9.45 -21.32
C GLU A 159 3.01 7.92 -21.28
N ILE A 160 3.05 7.35 -20.07
CA ILE A 160 3.05 5.90 -19.85
C ILE A 160 1.86 5.53 -18.97
N THR A 161 1.10 4.54 -19.43
CA THR A 161 0.05 3.89 -18.66
C THR A 161 0.51 2.49 -18.26
N THR A 162 0.58 2.24 -16.95
CA THR A 162 1.08 0.97 -16.39
C THR A 162 -0.06 0.15 -15.77
N HIS A 163 -0.05 -1.17 -15.97
CA HIS A 163 -0.99 -2.10 -15.35
C HIS A 163 -0.30 -3.40 -14.94
N ASP A 164 -0.64 -3.90 -13.76
CA ASP A 164 -0.29 -5.25 -13.31
C ASP A 164 -1.46 -6.19 -13.61
N ILE A 165 -1.20 -7.34 -14.25
CA ILE A 165 -2.25 -8.23 -14.78
C ILE A 165 -2.26 -9.64 -14.20
N GLY A 166 -1.47 -9.88 -13.15
CA GLY A 166 -1.23 -11.21 -12.59
C GLY A 166 -0.50 -12.09 -13.59
N THR A 167 -0.87 -13.37 -13.66
CA THR A 167 -0.23 -14.36 -14.56
C THR A 167 -0.93 -14.50 -15.92
N ASN A 168 -1.85 -13.60 -16.25
CA ASN A 168 -2.50 -13.57 -17.56
C ASN A 168 -1.47 -13.21 -18.64
N THR A 169 -1.64 -13.74 -19.86
CA THR A 169 -0.75 -13.50 -20.99
C THR A 169 -1.37 -12.65 -22.10
N GLU A 170 -2.50 -12.01 -21.78
CA GLU A 170 -3.17 -11.04 -22.63
C GLU A 170 -3.74 -9.89 -21.80
N TYR A 171 -3.80 -8.70 -22.40
CA TYR A 171 -4.40 -7.53 -21.79
C TYR A 171 -5.04 -6.63 -22.83
N VAL A 172 -6.06 -5.88 -22.41
CA VAL A 172 -6.79 -4.96 -23.27
C VAL A 172 -6.85 -3.61 -22.59
N PHE A 173 -6.11 -2.64 -23.11
CA PHE A 173 -6.28 -1.25 -22.78
C PHE A 173 -7.56 -0.72 -23.42
N THR A 174 -8.40 -0.03 -22.64
CA THR A 174 -9.66 0.57 -23.09
C THR A 174 -9.78 2.00 -22.59
N GLY A 175 -10.62 2.81 -23.24
CA GLY A 175 -10.85 4.20 -22.82
C GLY A 175 -9.65 5.11 -23.13
N LEU A 176 -8.84 4.71 -24.11
CA LEU A 176 -7.68 5.47 -24.54
C LEU A 176 -8.09 6.67 -25.38
N ASN A 177 -7.21 7.68 -25.45
CA ASN A 177 -7.32 8.79 -26.38
C ASN A 177 -6.02 8.89 -27.19
N LEU A 178 -5.80 7.93 -28.10
CA LEU A 178 -4.59 7.86 -28.93
C LEU A 178 -4.70 8.77 -30.17
N SER A 179 -5.32 9.95 -30.03
CA SER A 179 -5.59 10.89 -31.12
C SER A 179 -4.41 11.83 -31.39
N ASN A 180 -3.20 11.44 -30.99
CA ASN A 180 -1.99 12.26 -31.13
C ASN A 180 -1.64 12.41 -32.63
N PRO A 181 -1.19 13.59 -33.10
CA PRO A 181 -0.70 13.76 -34.46
C PRO A 181 0.47 12.83 -34.86
N ASP A 182 1.15 12.22 -33.90
CA ASP A 182 2.08 11.10 -34.11
C ASP A 182 1.39 9.78 -33.73
N PRO A 183 1.22 8.83 -34.66
CA PRO A 183 0.54 7.56 -34.39
C PRO A 183 1.45 6.51 -33.75
N ASN A 184 2.71 6.80 -33.43
CA ASN A 184 3.68 5.81 -32.98
C ASN A 184 3.63 5.56 -31.46
N TYR A 185 3.31 4.33 -31.08
CA TYR A 185 3.23 3.87 -29.70
C TYR A 185 4.16 2.68 -29.47
N TYR A 186 4.39 2.38 -28.19
CA TYR A 186 5.07 1.15 -27.78
C TYR A 186 4.32 0.51 -26.61
N VAL A 187 4.46 -0.80 -26.50
CA VAL A 187 4.09 -1.54 -25.30
C VAL A 187 5.30 -2.28 -24.75
N LYS A 188 5.45 -2.30 -23.43
CA LYS A 188 6.44 -3.10 -22.73
C LYS A 188 5.76 -4.10 -21.83
N VAL A 189 6.34 -5.29 -21.72
CA VAL A 189 5.92 -6.30 -20.76
C VAL A 189 7.12 -6.74 -19.94
N ILE A 190 6.96 -6.76 -18.62
CA ILE A 190 7.96 -7.13 -17.63
C ILE A 190 7.39 -8.27 -16.78
N ALA A 191 8.14 -9.36 -16.65
CA ALA A 191 7.80 -10.46 -15.76
C ALA A 191 8.34 -10.17 -14.35
N ILE A 192 7.55 -10.45 -13.32
CA ILE A 192 7.89 -10.21 -11.91
C ILE A 192 7.67 -11.51 -11.13
N ASP A 193 8.67 -11.94 -10.37
CA ASP A 193 8.63 -13.17 -9.56
C ASP A 193 7.99 -12.96 -8.17
N GLY A 194 7.94 -14.02 -7.36
CA GLY A 194 7.41 -13.97 -5.98
C GLY A 194 8.27 -13.20 -4.96
N HIS A 195 9.45 -12.73 -5.35
CA HIS A 195 10.39 -11.96 -4.53
C HIS A 195 10.58 -10.52 -5.04
N ASP A 196 9.69 -10.06 -5.93
CA ASP A 196 9.70 -8.75 -6.59
C ASP A 196 10.94 -8.50 -7.48
N ASN A 197 11.65 -9.54 -7.93
CA ASN A 197 12.65 -9.38 -8.98
C ASN A 197 11.95 -9.25 -10.34
N ALA A 198 12.43 -8.32 -11.16
CA ALA A 198 11.84 -8.00 -12.45
C ALA A 198 12.77 -8.42 -13.60
N SER A 199 12.21 -9.05 -14.63
CA SER A 199 12.92 -9.35 -15.87
C SER A 199 13.33 -8.07 -16.61
N ASP A 200 14.18 -8.24 -17.62
CA ASP A 200 14.28 -7.24 -18.69
C ASP A 200 12.91 -7.06 -19.37
N SER A 201 12.65 -5.87 -19.91
CA SER A 201 11.41 -5.62 -20.65
C SER A 201 11.47 -6.24 -22.05
N THR A 202 10.33 -6.76 -22.50
CA THR A 202 10.10 -7.03 -23.92
C THR A 202 9.20 -5.94 -24.48
N ASP A 203 9.66 -5.34 -25.58
CA ASP A 203 9.04 -4.15 -26.16
C ASP A 203 8.47 -4.47 -27.55
N GLU A 204 7.33 -3.90 -27.90
CA GLU A 204 6.75 -3.95 -29.24
C GLU A 204 6.27 -2.55 -29.64
N TYR A 205 6.68 -2.10 -30.83
CA TYR A 205 6.28 -0.81 -31.39
C TYR A 205 5.14 -1.00 -32.38
N PHE A 206 4.19 -0.07 -32.37
CA PHE A 206 3.03 -0.14 -33.25
C PHE A 206 2.50 1.24 -33.58
N GLU A 207 1.85 1.32 -34.74
CA GLU A 207 1.14 2.52 -35.16
C GLU A 207 -0.35 2.39 -34.88
N VAL A 208 -0.92 3.42 -34.26
CA VAL A 208 -2.36 3.60 -34.16
C VAL A 208 -2.75 4.59 -35.24
N ILE A 209 -3.10 4.09 -36.42
CA ILE A 209 -3.57 4.95 -37.50
C ILE A 209 -5.00 5.39 -37.15
N PRO A 210 -5.23 6.69 -36.87
CA PRO A 210 -6.49 7.14 -36.32
C PRO A 210 -7.47 7.43 -37.46
N HIS A 211 -8.45 6.54 -37.61
CA HIS A 211 -9.76 6.83 -38.20
C HIS A 211 -9.78 7.47 -39.61
N ILE A 212 -11.02 7.74 -40.04
CA ILE A 212 -11.40 8.54 -41.20
C ILE A 212 -10.44 9.74 -41.37
N PRO A 213 -9.98 10.09 -42.59
CA PRO A 213 -9.10 11.24 -42.80
C PRO A 213 -9.67 12.49 -42.11
N PRO A 214 -8.86 13.37 -41.51
CA PRO A 214 -9.37 14.55 -40.83
C PRO A 214 -10.14 15.46 -41.79
N VAL A 215 -11.05 16.27 -41.25
CA VAL A 215 -11.78 17.28 -42.05
C VAL A 215 -10.78 18.18 -42.77
N LEU A 216 -11.06 18.47 -44.04
CA LEU A 216 -10.15 19.02 -45.04
C LEU A 216 -9.74 20.48 -44.80
N ALA A 217 -9.09 20.76 -43.67
CA ALA A 217 -8.70 22.11 -43.24
C ALA A 217 -7.75 22.79 -44.24
N ASN A 218 -6.84 22.02 -44.85
CA ASN A 218 -5.81 22.52 -45.77
C ASN A 218 -6.29 22.71 -47.21
N ALA A 219 -7.55 22.41 -47.51
CA ALA A 219 -8.14 22.67 -48.80
C ALA A 219 -8.74 24.08 -48.88
N HIS A 220 -8.42 24.81 -49.96
CA HIS A 220 -8.97 26.12 -50.24
C HIS A 220 -9.27 26.30 -51.72
N VAL A 221 -10.24 27.17 -52.00
CA VAL A 221 -10.72 27.48 -53.34
C VAL A 221 -10.57 28.98 -53.58
N GLN A 222 -10.06 29.35 -54.74
CA GLN A 222 -9.91 30.75 -55.14
C GLN A 222 -10.17 30.95 -56.63
N TRP A 223 -10.32 32.21 -57.03
CA TRP A 223 -10.38 32.60 -58.45
C TRP A 223 -8.97 32.56 -59.04
N GLY A 224 -8.81 31.95 -60.23
CA GLY A 224 -7.52 31.87 -60.91
C GLY A 224 -6.98 33.24 -61.34
N THR A 225 -5.78 33.58 -60.87
CA THR A 225 -5.17 34.90 -61.16
C THR A 225 -4.79 35.08 -62.64
N TYR A 226 -4.47 33.98 -63.34
CA TYR A 226 -3.86 34.03 -64.68
C TYR A 226 -4.75 33.45 -65.79
N LYS A 227 -5.83 32.75 -65.45
CA LYS A 227 -6.77 32.13 -66.39
C LYS A 227 -8.18 32.27 -65.85
N SER A 228 -9.16 32.42 -66.76
CA SER A 228 -10.56 32.51 -66.37
C SER A 228 -11.08 31.17 -65.82
N GLY A 229 -11.12 30.99 -64.49
CA GLY A 229 -11.50 29.74 -63.86
C GLY A 229 -11.31 29.71 -62.33
N VAL A 230 -11.56 28.54 -61.73
CA VAL A 230 -11.45 28.28 -60.29
C VAL A 230 -10.24 27.41 -60.01
N GLU A 231 -9.43 27.83 -59.06
CA GLU A 231 -8.32 27.05 -58.52
C GLU A 231 -8.73 26.38 -57.22
N LEU A 232 -8.53 25.07 -57.14
CA LEU A 232 -8.71 24.26 -55.95
C LEU A 232 -7.35 23.70 -55.56
N TRP A 233 -6.87 24.15 -54.40
CA TRP A 233 -5.61 23.72 -53.80
C TRP A 233 -5.92 22.84 -52.60
N ILE A 234 -5.36 21.63 -52.60
CA ILE A 234 -5.58 20.62 -51.57
C ILE A 234 -4.21 20.28 -51.01
N GLY A 235 -3.86 20.91 -49.89
CA GLY A 235 -2.65 20.55 -49.16
C GLY A 235 -2.79 19.19 -48.46
N ASP A 236 -1.67 18.62 -48.03
CA ASP A 236 -1.58 17.31 -47.38
C ASP A 236 -2.73 17.03 -46.40
N ILE A 237 -3.54 16.02 -46.75
CA ILE A 237 -4.60 15.44 -45.96
C ILE A 237 -4.06 14.18 -45.30
N LYS A 238 -3.63 14.29 -44.05
CA LYS A 238 -3.12 13.15 -43.28
C LYS A 238 -4.04 11.93 -43.37
N TYR A 239 -3.46 10.76 -43.61
CA TYR A 239 -4.16 9.46 -43.63
C TYR A 239 -5.19 9.29 -44.77
N ALA A 240 -5.26 10.19 -45.75
CA ALA A 240 -6.06 9.96 -46.95
C ALA A 240 -5.28 9.11 -47.96
N ASP A 241 -5.91 8.02 -48.44
CA ASP A 241 -5.40 7.23 -49.56
C ASP A 241 -5.79 7.88 -50.90
N SER A 242 -6.91 8.61 -50.92
CA SER A 242 -7.45 9.31 -52.08
C SER A 242 -8.46 10.38 -51.67
N PHE A 243 -8.84 11.25 -52.61
CA PHE A 243 -9.98 12.15 -52.43
C PHE A 243 -10.74 12.40 -53.73
N ASP A 244 -12.05 12.60 -53.59
CA ASP A 244 -12.94 12.99 -54.68
C ASP A 244 -13.20 14.49 -54.64
N VAL A 245 -13.38 15.07 -55.83
CA VAL A 245 -13.86 16.44 -56.02
C VAL A 245 -15.20 16.39 -56.74
N TYR A 246 -16.22 16.99 -56.15
CA TYR A 246 -17.53 17.16 -56.74
C TYR A 246 -17.79 18.65 -57.00
N VAL A 247 -18.46 18.96 -58.11
CA VAL A 247 -18.96 20.30 -58.43
C VAL A 247 -20.46 20.20 -58.66
N ASP A 248 -21.23 20.96 -57.88
CA ASP A 248 -22.70 20.97 -57.93
C ASP A 248 -23.34 19.57 -57.82
N GLY A 249 -22.66 18.67 -57.11
CA GLY A 249 -23.10 17.30 -56.86
C GLY A 249 -22.59 16.26 -57.88
N GLU A 250 -21.94 16.68 -58.97
CA GLU A 250 -21.34 15.77 -59.95
C GLU A 250 -19.87 15.48 -59.63
N LEU A 251 -19.47 14.21 -59.68
CA LEU A 251 -18.07 13.82 -59.49
C LEU A 251 -17.25 14.34 -60.67
N LEU A 252 -16.34 15.27 -60.38
CA LEU A 252 -15.45 15.84 -61.36
C LEU A 252 -14.20 14.98 -61.56
N THR A 253 -13.57 14.58 -60.45
CA THR A 253 -12.32 13.81 -60.49
C THR A 253 -12.05 13.12 -59.14
N THR A 254 -11.21 12.09 -59.19
CA THR A 254 -10.62 11.43 -58.03
C THR A 254 -9.10 11.51 -58.13
N PHE A 255 -8.46 12.02 -57.08
CA PHE A 255 -7.02 12.04 -56.94
C PHE A 255 -6.56 10.87 -56.08
N GLN A 256 -5.46 10.23 -56.49
CA GLN A 256 -4.76 9.24 -55.67
C GLN A 256 -3.69 9.97 -54.83
N GLY A 257 -3.59 9.61 -53.55
CA GLY A 257 -2.72 10.28 -52.60
C GLY A 257 -3.43 11.30 -51.71
N ASN A 258 -2.64 12.09 -51.01
CA ASN A 258 -3.05 12.98 -49.92
C ASN A 258 -3.02 14.47 -50.27
N GLU A 259 -2.59 14.86 -51.47
CA GLU A 259 -2.54 16.24 -51.92
C GLU A 259 -2.94 16.36 -53.40
N GLY A 260 -3.30 17.57 -53.82
CA GLY A 260 -3.53 17.81 -55.24
C GLY A 260 -3.92 19.24 -55.57
N TYR A 261 -3.96 19.48 -56.87
CA TYR A 261 -4.33 20.75 -57.46
C TYR A 261 -5.27 20.50 -58.63
N TYR A 262 -6.37 21.27 -58.68
CA TYR A 262 -7.30 21.25 -59.79
C TYR A 262 -7.61 22.66 -60.27
N PHE A 263 -7.67 22.85 -61.57
CA PHE A 263 -8.12 24.09 -62.20
C PHE A 263 -9.37 23.80 -63.02
N LEU A 264 -10.50 24.37 -62.60
CA LEU A 264 -11.75 24.34 -63.36
C LEU A 264 -11.76 25.52 -64.32
N ASP A 265 -11.68 25.24 -65.61
CA ASP A 265 -11.69 26.25 -66.66
C ASP A 265 -13.12 26.58 -67.14
N ASN A 266 -13.23 27.63 -67.97
CA ASN A 266 -14.49 28.02 -68.64
C ASN A 266 -15.70 28.25 -67.72
N VAL A 267 -15.46 28.61 -66.47
CA VAL A 267 -16.49 28.84 -65.46
C VAL A 267 -17.19 30.19 -65.70
N PRO A 268 -18.51 30.21 -65.97
CA PRO A 268 -19.25 31.46 -66.11
C PRO A 268 -19.12 32.38 -64.87
N ARG A 269 -18.90 33.67 -65.12
CA ARG A 269 -18.95 34.71 -64.07
C ARG A 269 -20.36 34.85 -63.52
N ASN A 270 -20.46 35.35 -62.29
CA ASN A 270 -21.70 35.54 -61.53
C ASN A 270 -22.50 34.25 -61.32
N THR A 271 -21.84 33.09 -61.34
CA THR A 271 -22.45 31.79 -61.08
C THR A 271 -21.96 31.26 -59.74
N LYS A 272 -22.89 30.68 -58.97
CA LYS A 272 -22.57 30.05 -57.68
C LYS A 272 -22.24 28.59 -57.92
N TYR A 273 -21.19 28.11 -57.27
CA TYR A 273 -20.80 26.71 -57.29
C TYR A 273 -20.70 26.18 -55.87
N VAL A 274 -21.08 24.92 -55.71
CA VAL A 274 -20.81 24.13 -54.51
C VAL A 274 -19.74 23.09 -54.87
N ILE A 275 -18.54 23.29 -54.34
CA ILE A 275 -17.47 22.30 -54.48
C ILE A 275 -17.45 21.46 -53.22
N LYS A 276 -17.68 20.15 -53.34
CA LYS A 276 -17.56 19.20 -52.24
C LYS A 276 -16.28 18.40 -52.43
N LEU A 277 -15.46 18.34 -51.39
CA LEU A 277 -14.33 17.42 -51.32
C LEU A 277 -14.63 16.27 -50.38
N VAL A 278 -14.23 15.06 -50.76
CA VAL A 278 -14.38 13.85 -49.92
C VAL A 278 -13.06 13.10 -49.86
N ALA A 279 -12.34 13.17 -48.74
CA ALA A 279 -11.14 12.34 -48.51
C ALA A 279 -11.52 10.96 -47.99
N LYS A 280 -10.75 9.96 -48.40
CA LYS A 280 -11.06 8.55 -48.16
C LYS A 280 -9.83 7.77 -47.75
N ASN A 281 -10.04 6.79 -46.88
CA ASN A 281 -9.12 5.68 -46.66
C ASN A 281 -9.92 4.39 -46.41
N LYS A 282 -9.23 3.27 -46.18
CA LYS A 282 -9.89 1.99 -45.83
C LYS A 282 -10.79 2.04 -44.57
N TYR A 283 -10.70 3.09 -43.76
CA TYR A 283 -11.47 3.26 -42.51
C TYR A 283 -12.67 4.21 -42.64
N GLY A 284 -12.81 4.92 -43.76
CA GLY A 284 -14.00 5.73 -44.10
C GLY A 284 -13.66 7.06 -44.77
N THR A 285 -14.58 8.03 -44.67
CA THR A 285 -14.52 9.27 -45.45
C THR A 285 -14.84 10.53 -44.66
N SER A 286 -14.14 11.63 -44.92
CA SER A 286 -14.47 12.97 -44.43
C SER A 286 -14.77 13.91 -45.59
N GLU A 287 -15.62 14.92 -45.35
CA GLU A 287 -16.03 15.85 -46.38
C GLU A 287 -15.94 17.32 -45.96
N LYS A 288 -15.82 18.20 -46.96
CA LYS A 288 -15.87 19.66 -46.80
C LYS A 288 -16.49 20.30 -48.03
N ASP A 289 -17.43 21.21 -47.80
CA ASP A 289 -18.08 21.98 -48.85
C ASP A 289 -17.51 23.40 -48.92
N PHE A 290 -17.29 23.88 -50.14
CA PHE A 290 -16.93 25.24 -50.47
C PHE A 290 -18.05 25.86 -51.28
N ASN A 291 -18.68 26.88 -50.72
CA ASN A 291 -19.67 27.68 -51.44
C ASN A 291 -18.95 28.90 -52.01
N ILE A 292 -18.77 28.94 -53.32
CA ILE A 292 -18.12 30.05 -54.01
C ILE A 292 -19.13 30.80 -54.87
N SER A 293 -19.05 32.13 -54.84
CA SER A 293 -19.76 33.01 -55.77
C SER A 293 -18.69 33.81 -56.51
N LEU A 294 -18.62 33.61 -57.81
CA LEU A 294 -17.52 34.08 -58.67
C LEU A 294 -17.98 35.18 -59.62
#